data_AF-A0A925L305-F1
#
_entry.id   AF-A0A925L305-F1
#
_cell.length_a   1.000
_cell.length_b   1.000
_cell.length_c   1.000
_cell.angle_alpha   90.00
_cell.angle_beta   90.00
_cell.angle_gamma   90.00
#
_symmetry.space_group_name_H-M   'P 1'
#
loop_
_entity.id
_entity.type
_entity.pdbx_description
1 polymer ?
#
loop_
_entity_poly.entity_id
_entity_poly.type
_entity_poly.pdbx_seq_one_letter_code
_entity_poly.pdbx_strand_id
1 'polypeptide(L)' 'MIEATKLTECGTHLQRAFALLDRANEAALPTVNQLVTKRALLDEARHAVDAARDTLVH' A
#
# COMPACT_ATOMS: atom_id res chain seq x y z
N MET A 1 12.91 21.55 5.91
CA MET A 1 13.30 20.51 6.88
C MET A 1 12.06 19.66 7.09
N ILE A 2 12.08 18.38 6.75
CA ILE A 2 10.91 17.50 6.92
C ILE A 2 10.81 17.16 8.40
N GLU A 3 9.63 17.35 8.98
CA GLU A 3 9.38 17.03 10.39
C GLU A 3 9.46 15.52 10.62
N ALA A 4 10.02 15.11 11.77
CA ALA A 4 10.15 13.70 12.12
C ALA A 4 8.80 12.97 12.15
N THR A 5 7.72 13.68 12.51
CA THR A 5 6.33 13.21 12.49
C THR A 5 5.88 12.80 11.09
N LYS A 6 6.15 13.64 10.08
CA LYS A 6 5.83 13.35 8.66
C LYS A 6 6.59 12.14 8.14
N LEU A 7 7.85 11.95 8.57
CA LEU A 7 8.63 10.77 8.21
C LEU A 7 8.03 9.49 8.84
N THR A 8 7.59 9.54 10.10
CA THR A 8 6.94 8.41 10.77
C THR A 8 5.59 8.06 10.12
N GLU A 9 4.79 9.06 9.79
CA GLU A 9 3.49 8.87 9.14
C GLU A 9 3.66 8.32 7.71
N CYS A 10 4.59 8.87 6.93
CA CYS A 10 4.99 8.31 5.63
C CYS A 10 5.43 6.85 5.75
N GLY A 11 6.28 6.53 6.72
CA GLY A 11 6.72 5.15 7.00
C GLY A 11 5.55 4.20 7.31
N THR A 12 4.55 4.68 8.04
CA THR A 12 3.34 3.91 8.37
C THR A 12 2.53 3.58 7.12
N HIS A 13 2.36 4.56 6.23
CA HIS A 13 1.69 4.36 4.95
C HIS A 13 2.45 3.37 4.04
N LEU A 14 3.78 3.48 3.98
CA LEU A 14 4.61 2.53 3.22
C LEU A 14 4.54 1.11 3.78
N GLN A 15 4.61 0.96 5.11
CA GLN A 15 4.49 -0.35 5.75
C GLN A 15 3.14 -1.02 5.41
N ARG A 16 2.05 -0.24 5.41
CA ARG A 16 0.74 -0.72 4.98
C ARG A 16 0.73 -1.15 3.51
N ALA A 17 1.35 -0.36 2.62
CA ALA A 17 1.45 -0.71 1.21
C ALA A 17 2.18 -2.05 1.01
N PHE A 18 3.32 -2.25 1.68
CA PHE A 18 4.06 -3.52 1.61
C PHE A 18 3.24 -4.71 2.10
N ALA A 19 2.55 -4.57 3.24
CA ALA A 19 1.70 -5.64 3.75
C ALA A 19 0.56 -6.04 2.77
N LEU A 20 0.01 -5.07 2.03
CA LEU A 20 -1.00 -5.33 0.99
C LEU A 20 -0.39 -6.04 -0.22
N LEU A 21 0.83 -5.66 -0.63
CA LEU A 21 1.56 -6.31 -1.71
C LEU A 21 1.93 -7.75 -1.37
N ASP A 22 2.37 -8.02 -0.14
CA ASP A 22 2.67 -9.38 0.33
C ASP A 22 1.43 -10.27 0.26
N ARG A 23 0.29 -9.78 0.78
CA ARG A 23 -1.00 -10.49 0.67
C ARG A 23 -1.43 -10.70 -0.78
N ALA A 24 -1.18 -9.74 -1.66
CA ALA A 24 -1.47 -9.89 -3.09
C ALA A 24 -0.57 -10.95 -3.74
N ASN A 25 0.67 -11.09 -3.30
CA ASN A 25 1.62 -12.09 -3.79
C ASN A 25 1.29 -13.50 -3.28
N GLU A 26 0.78 -13.62 -2.06
CA GLU A 26 0.31 -14.89 -1.49
C GLU A 26 -0.94 -15.45 -2.21
N ALA A 27 -1.70 -14.60 -2.90
CA ALA A 27 -2.82 -15.04 -3.73
C ALA A 27 -2.30 -15.86 -4.94
N ALA A 28 -2.30 -17.19 -4.80
CA ALA A 28 -2.23 -18.11 -5.93
C ALA A 28 -3.52 -17.99 -6.75
N LEU A 29 -3.42 -17.81 -8.08
CA LEU A 29 -4.55 -17.39 -8.92
C LEU A 29 -5.06 -18.46 -9.90
N PRO A 30 -5.85 -19.45 -9.46
CA PRO A 30 -6.60 -20.32 -10.38
C PRO A 30 -8.00 -19.80 -10.75
N THR A 31 -8.56 -18.77 -10.10
CA THR A 31 -9.96 -18.33 -10.31
C THR A 31 -10.15 -16.82 -10.48
N VAL A 32 -11.27 -16.43 -11.13
CA VAL A 32 -11.67 -15.03 -11.34
C VAL A 32 -11.84 -14.28 -10.02
N ASN A 33 -12.42 -14.91 -8.99
CA ASN A 33 -12.62 -14.26 -7.70
C ASN A 33 -11.28 -13.89 -7.04
N GLN A 34 -10.27 -14.75 -7.15
CA GLN A 34 -8.94 -14.47 -6.62
C GLN A 34 -8.24 -13.33 -7.39
N LEU A 35 -8.47 -13.22 -8.70
CA LEU A 35 -7.98 -12.10 -9.50
C LEU A 35 -8.62 -10.76 -9.07
N VAL A 36 -9.93 -10.76 -8.78
CA VAL A 36 -10.64 -9.58 -8.26
C VAL A 36 -10.07 -9.17 -6.90
N THR A 37 -9.88 -10.14 -5.99
CA THR A 37 -9.27 -9.88 -4.68
C THR A 37 -7.85 -9.35 -4.82
N LYS A 38 -7.01 -9.94 -5.68
CA LYS A 38 -5.64 -9.46 -5.91
C LYS A 38 -5.64 -8.03 -6.45
N ARG A 39 -6.54 -7.70 -7.39
CA ARG A 39 -6.70 -6.34 -7.91
C ARG A 39 -7.06 -5.35 -6.80
N ALA A 40 -8.03 -5.69 -5.95
CA ALA A 40 -8.42 -4.84 -4.84
C ALA A 40 -7.25 -4.56 -3.88
N LEU A 41 -6.46 -5.59 -3.54
CA LEU A 41 -5.26 -5.43 -2.71
C LEU A 41 -4.21 -4.51 -3.36
N LEU A 42 -4.02 -4.62 -4.68
CA LEU A 42 -3.09 -3.75 -5.43
C LEU A 42 -3.60 -2.30 -5.48
N ASP A 43 -4.89 -2.09 -5.69
CA ASP A 43 -5.50 -0.75 -5.68
C ASP A 43 -5.36 -0.09 -4.29
N GLU A 44 -5.59 -0.83 -3.21
CA GLU A 44 -5.35 -0.34 -1.84
C GLU A 44 -3.87 -0.05 -1.57
N ALA A 45 -2.95 -0.88 -2.08
CA ALA A 45 -1.51 -0.64 -1.93
C ALA A 45 -1.10 0.66 -2.62
N ARG A 46 -1.65 0.93 -3.82
CA ARG A 46 -1.44 2.20 -4.52
C ARG A 46 -1.93 3.39 -3.71
N HIS A 47 -3.14 3.31 -3.15
CA HIS A 47 -3.67 4.39 -2.30
C HIS A 47 -2.81 4.67 -1.07
N ALA A 48 -2.23 3.62 -0.46
CA ALA A 48 -1.30 3.81 0.66
C ALA A 48 0.00 4.50 0.22
N VAL A 49 0.54 4.18 -0.96
CA VAL A 49 1.71 4.88 -1.52
C VAL A 49 1.40 6.34 -1.85
N ASP A 50 0.23 6.62 -2.43
CA ASP A 50 -0.21 8.00 -2.69
C ASP A 50 -0.31 8.81 -1.39
N ALA A 51 -0.91 8.23 -0.34
CA ALA A 51 -0.94 8.87 0.98
C ALA A 51 0.47 9.13 1.54
N ALA A 52 1.38 8.16 1.43
CA ALA A 52 2.78 8.34 1.85
C ALA A 52 3.49 9.49 1.12
N ARG A 53 3.21 9.64 -0.19
CA ARG A 53 3.74 10.75 -0.99
C ARG A 53 3.15 12.08 -0.52
N ASP A 54 1.84 12.13 -0.34
CA ASP A 54 1.15 13.37 0.02
C ASP A 54 1.58 13.86 1.42
N THR A 55 1.86 12.96 2.38
CA THR A 55 2.46 13.29 3.69
C THR A 55 3.84 13.96 3.59
N LEU A 56 4.61 13.66 2.55
CA LEU A 56 5.95 14.24 2.36
C LEU A 56 5.91 15.56 1.57
N VAL A 57 4.90 15.74 0.72
CA VAL A 57 4.75 16.92 -0.16
C VAL A 57 4.05 18.07 0.57
N HIS A 58 3.13 17.76 1.47
CA HIS A 58 2.37 18.74 2.28
C HIS A 58 2.87 18.77 3.72
#